data_AF-A0A352KM84-F1
#
_entry.id   AF-A0A352KM84-F1
#
_cell.length_a   1.000
_cell.length_b   1.000
_cell.length_c   1.000
_cell.angle_alpha   90.00
_cell.angle_beta   90.00
_cell.angle_gamma   90.00
#
_symmetry.space_group_name_H-M   'P 1'
#
loop_
_entity.id
_entity.type
_entity.pdbx_description
1 polymer ?
#
loop_
_entity_poly.entity_id
_entity_poly.type
_entity_poly.pdbx_seq_one_letter_code
_entity_poly.pdbx_strand_id
1 'polypeptide(L)' 'HNRTTLVIAHRLATVKNADRIAVIGDGEVQEIGTHEELIQKNGTYAHLAALQFHDQFAVTTSNTVVNLSPDASGQ' A
#
# COMPACT_ATOMS: atom_id res chain seq x y z
N HIS A 1 13.77 12.58 -28.19
CA HIS A 1 13.61 11.10 -28.17
C HIS A 1 12.35 10.74 -27.41
N ASN A 2 11.22 10.62 -28.11
CA ASN A 2 9.95 10.22 -27.52
C ASN A 2 9.92 8.69 -27.42
N ARG A 3 10.12 8.16 -26.21
CA ARG A 3 10.02 6.73 -25.93
C ARG A 3 8.71 6.46 -25.23
N THR A 4 7.93 5.54 -25.79
CA THR A 4 6.75 5.01 -25.12
C THR A 4 7.19 3.80 -24.31
N THR A 5 6.95 3.84 -22.99
CA THR A 5 7.31 2.76 -22.06
C THR A 5 6.04 2.17 -21.47
N LEU A 6 5.82 0.88 -21.69
CA LEU A 6 4.73 0.12 -21.07
C LEU A 6 5.35 -0.83 -20.03
N VAL A 7 4.88 -0.75 -18.78
CA VAL A 7 5.38 -1.57 -17.68
C VAL A 7 4.23 -2.41 -17.13
N ILE A 8 4.37 -3.73 -17.19
CA ILE A 8 3.49 -4.69 -16.52
C ILE A 8 4.30 -5.25 -15.36
N ALA A 9 3.96 -4.86 -14.14
CA ALA A 9 4.70 -5.27 -12.96
C ALA A 9 3.75 -5.67 -11.85
N HIS A 10 4.11 -6.75 -11.14
CA HIS A 10 3.47 -7.10 -9.88
C HIS A 10 3.89 -6.19 -8.73
N ARG A 11 5.00 -5.44 -8.86
CA ARG A 11 5.52 -4.55 -7.81
C ARG A 11 4.96 -3.14 -7.98
N LEU A 12 4.20 -2.69 -6.98
CA LEU A 12 3.59 -1.37 -6.96
C LEU A 12 4.60 -0.22 -6.95
N ALA A 13 5.82 -0.44 -6.45
CA ALA A 13 6.89 0.56 -6.44
C ALA A 13 7.31 1.02 -7.85
N THR A 14 7.25 0.13 -8.84
CA THR A 14 7.65 0.45 -10.23
C THR A 14 6.56 1.24 -10.95
N VAL A 15 5.28 0.91 -10.69
CA VAL A 15 4.13 1.59 -11.31
C VAL A 15 3.81 2.94 -10.65
N LYS A 16 4.24 3.19 -9.40
CA LYS A 16 4.05 4.49 -8.72
C LYS A 16 4.64 5.67 -9.49
N ASN A 17 5.75 5.46 -10.20
CA ASN A 17 6.44 6.51 -10.97
C ASN A 17 5.95 6.61 -12.42
N ALA A 18 4.90 5.87 -12.79
CA ALA A 18 4.35 5.95 -14.13
C ALA A 18 3.50 7.20 -14.29
N ASP A 19 3.59 7.82 -15.47
CA ASP A 19 2.79 8.98 -15.86
C ASP A 19 1.29 8.66 -15.86
N ARG A 20 0.94 7.43 -16.25
CA ARG A 20 -0.41 6.88 -16.20
C ARG A 20 -0.36 5.42 -15.81
N ILE A 21 -1.29 5.01 -14.96
CA ILE A 21 -1.45 3.65 -14.47
C ILE A 21 -2.83 3.16 -14.90
N ALA A 22 -2.89 1.95 -15.47
CA ALA A 22 -4.13 1.28 -15.82
C ALA A 22 -4.24 -0.02 -15.01
N VAL A 23 -5.37 -0.21 -14.33
CA VAL A 23 -5.71 -1.46 -13.66
C VAL A 23 -6.57 -2.27 -14.61
N ILE A 24 -6.12 -3.49 -14.90
CA ILE A 24 -6.86 -4.44 -15.73
C ILE A 24 -7.41 -5.54 -14.84
N GLY A 25 -8.71 -5.82 -14.97
CA GLY A 25 -9.41 -6.91 -14.29
C GLY A 25 -10.47 -7.47 -15.23
N ASP A 26 -10.66 -8.79 -15.21
CA ASP A 26 -11.59 -9.50 -16.10
C ASP A 26 -11.34 -9.27 -17.62
N GLY A 27 -10.12 -8.86 -17.99
CA GLY A 27 -9.77 -8.54 -19.37
C GLY A 27 -10.16 -7.12 -19.82
N GLU A 28 -10.71 -6.29 -18.93
CA GLU A 28 -11.08 -4.89 -19.20
C GLU A 28 -10.31 -3.90 -18.31
N VAL A 29 -10.22 -2.64 -18.76
CA VAL A 29 -9.60 -1.55 -18.01
C VAL A 29 -10.59 -1.06 -16.96
N GLN A 30 -10.44 -1.55 -15.73
CA GLN A 30 -11.26 -1.17 -14.59
C GLN A 30 -11.00 0.28 -14.17
N GLU A 31 -9.73 0.69 -14.16
CA GLU A 31 -9.35 2.05 -13.78
C GLU A 31 -8.15 2.54 -14.58
N ILE A 32 -8.12 3.84 -14.86
CA ILE A 32 -6.97 4.51 -15.47
C ILE A 32 -6.81 5.92 -14.90
N GLY A 33 -5.58 6.32 -14.61
CA GLY A 33 -5.28 7.64 -14.06
C GLY A 33 -3.84 7.75 -13.55
N THR A 34 -3.53 8.88 -12.93
CA THR A 34 -2.29 9.04 -12.16
C THR A 34 -2.37 8.29 -10.82
N HIS A 35 -1.22 8.09 -10.16
CA HIS A 35 -1.18 7.49 -8.82
C HIS A 35 -2.11 8.22 -7.84
N GLU A 36 -2.10 9.55 -7.85
CA GLU A 36 -2.89 10.38 -6.94
C GLU A 36 -4.39 10.24 -7.22
N GLU A 37 -4.81 10.27 -8.48
CA GLU A 37 -6.21 10.10 -8.86
C GLU A 37 -6.75 8.71 -8.48
N LEU A 38 -5.96 7.66 -8.71
CA LEU A 38 -6.35 6.29 -8.39
C LEU A 38 -6.40 6.03 -6.88
N ILE A 39 -5.50 6.67 -6.10
CA ILE A 39 -5.54 6.64 -4.64
C ILE A 39 -6.79 7.37 -4.13
N GLN A 40 -7.09 8.56 -4.67
CA GLN A 40 -8.27 9.35 -4.28
C GLN A 40 -9.58 8.63 -4.61
N LYS A 41 -9.65 7.93 -5.74
CA LYS A 41 -10.80 7.10 -6.12
C LYS A 41 -11.09 5.97 -5.14
N ASN A 42 -10.14 5.61 -4.26
CA ASN A 42 -10.28 4.51 -3.31
C ASN A 42 -10.74 3.20 -3.98
N GLY A 43 -10.33 3.00 -5.23
CA GLY A 43 -10.72 1.85 -6.05
C GLY A 43 -9.85 0.62 -5.82
N THR A 44 -9.84 -0.26 -6.81
CA THR A 44 -9.04 -1.50 -6.82
C THR A 44 -7.55 -1.18 -6.70
N TYR A 45 -7.08 -0.13 -7.39
CA TYR A 45 -5.68 0.30 -7.28
C TYR A 45 -5.30 0.66 -5.84
N ALA A 46 -6.13 1.46 -5.16
CA ALA A 46 -5.86 1.92 -3.79
C ALA A 46 -5.84 0.75 -2.81
N HIS A 47 -6.73 -0.23 -2.97
CA HIS A 47 -6.76 -1.45 -2.16
C HIS A 47 -5.48 -2.28 -2.36
N LEU A 48 -5.07 -2.51 -3.60
CA LEU A 48 -3.83 -3.23 -3.92
C LEU A 48 -2.59 -2.47 -3.42
N ALA A 49 -2.58 -1.14 -3.57
CA ALA A 49 -1.55 -0.25 -3.04
C ALA A 49 -1.44 -0.42 -1.53
N ALA A 50 -2.56 -0.33 -0.81
CA ALA A 50 -2.59 -0.54 0.63
C ALA A 50 -1.96 -1.89 0.99
N LEU A 51 -2.34 -2.99 0.34
CA LEU A 51 -1.80 -4.32 0.66
C LEU A 51 -0.29 -4.43 0.43
N GLN A 52 0.24 -3.91 -0.68
CA GLN A 52 1.68 -4.04 -0.97
C GLN A 52 2.55 -2.99 -0.26
N PHE A 53 2.00 -1.86 0.16
CA PHE A 53 2.70 -0.91 1.02
C PHE A 53 2.54 -1.25 2.52
N HIS A 54 1.51 -2.02 2.91
CA HIS A 54 1.31 -2.49 4.29
C HIS A 54 2.17 -3.70 4.67
N ASP A 55 2.88 -4.35 3.74
CA ASP A 55 3.87 -5.38 4.05
C ASP A 55 5.04 -4.84 4.92
N GLN A 56 5.12 -3.52 5.15
CA GLN A 56 6.09 -2.91 6.08
C GLN A 56 5.48 -2.27 7.34
N PHE A 57 4.16 -2.32 7.58
CA PHE A 57 3.55 -1.65 8.75
C PHE A 57 2.41 -2.42 9.43
N ALA A 58 2.50 -3.75 9.52
CA ALA A 58 1.59 -4.54 10.33
C ALA A 58 2.30 -5.41 11.39
N VAL A 59 3.13 -4.77 12.23
CA VAL A 59 3.34 -5.19 13.63
C VAL A 59 3.13 -3.96 14.52
N THR A 60 1.86 -3.65 14.76
CA THR A 60 1.42 -2.93 15.97
C THR A 60 0.18 -3.66 16.48
N THR A 61 0.34 -4.94 16.82
CA THR A 61 -0.58 -5.56 17.76
C THR A 61 -0.17 -5.06 19.13
N SER A 62 -1.05 -4.26 19.72
CA SER A 62 -1.02 -3.78 21.10
C SER A 62 -0.61 -4.87 22.08
N ASN A 63 0.67 -4.88 22.49
CA ASN A 63 1.10 -5.65 23.64
C ASN A 63 0.89 -4.77 24.87
N THR A 64 -0.34 -4.74 25.39
CA THR A 64 -0.62 -4.20 26.73
C THR A 64 0.13 -5.08 27.72
N VAL A 65 1.36 -4.69 28.06
CA VAL A 65 2.01 -5.19 29.26
C VAL A 65 1.23 -4.62 30.43
N VAL A 66 0.32 -5.42 30.98
CA VAL A 66 -0.10 -5.24 32.37
C VAL A 66 1.11 -5.55 33.23
N ASN A 67 2.02 -4.57 33.37
CA ASN A 67 3.00 -4.63 34.43
C ASN A 67 2.25 -4.32 35.72
N LEU A 68 1.56 -5.34 36.23
CA LEU A 68 1.11 -5.39 37.60
C LEU A 68 2.33 -5.07 38.45
N SER A 69 2.27 -3.94 39.15
CA SER A 69 3.16 -3.65 40.26
C SER A 69 2.88 -4.69 41.35
N PRO A 70 3.85 -5.53 41.69
CA PRO A 70 4.22 -5.72 43.09
C PRO A 70 5.75 -5.61 43.15
N ASP A 71 6.37 -4.85 44.04
CA ASP A 71 6.15 -4.86 45.47
C ASP A 71 6.97 -3.71 46.03
N ALA A 72 6.40 -3.03 47.01
CA ALA A 72 7.12 -2.07 47.81
C ALA A 72 8.01 -2.83 48.79
N SER A 73 9.33 -2.71 48.67
CA SER A 73 10.30 -2.85 49.76
C SER A 73 11.65 -2.38 49.20
N GLY A 74 12.28 -1.28 49.63
CA GLY A 74 12.35 -0.82 51.00
C GLY A 74 13.45 -1.54 51.76
N GLN A 75 14.66 -1.56 51.22
CA GLN A 75 15.94 -1.49 51.96
C GLN A 75 17.12 -1.32 51.00
#